data_AF-A0A818W7J4-F1
#
_entry.id   AF-A0A818W7J4-F1
#
_cell.length_a   1.000
_cell.length_b   1.000
_cell.length_c   1.000
_cell.angle_alpha   90.00
_cell.angle_beta   90.00
_cell.angle_gamma   90.00
#
_symmetry.space_group_name_H-M   'P 1'
#
loop_
_entity.id
_entity.type
_entity.pdbx_description
1 polymer ?
#
loop_
_entity_poly.entity_id
_entity_poly.type
_entity_poly.pdbx_seq_one_letter_code
_entity_poly.pdbx_strand_id
1 'polypeptide(L)'
;MLKSKVIRISSPLPSLHDSSLSNSSRYNKSSKQCCRTRTPLLDSIDNDKYEQQNDKNNEQVELHFKQTLNMPSIPTRLAIPQRTISLYMPPAKLHLLQGLLTDKLTVEYQRLSWDALKKSINSQINKVNTSNLSIIIHQLFKHNIVRGRGVLARTIIQAQIATPFYTPVYTTLISVINTKFPQIGELILKRLISSFRQTYQRNDKCKCLATTKFIAHFINQNILHEIVALQMLVLLLENPTNDSVELAILFLKECGQKLSQVSPHGLDSIFSTLRNLLHESSLNKRIQYMIEVLFAVRKDQFKTNPTIQSGLDLINENDQYTHMLTLDDPCESEPMLDVFKYDEQYEENEAKYKEIRKIILNETSDDENESSSYSSDSDEVDDVGEKEQQTIVDQTETNLVTLRHTIYLTIQSSIDVDECAHKLLKMNIRPGQEIELCHMILDSCAQQRSYERFFGLLGQRFCLLKKVYIECFEKIFQDQYEIVHRLENVKLRNVAKFFAHLLVTNAISWNVLHCIRLTEQDTTSSSRVYIKILFLELVEFLGLNQLNKRLTDSTLTEYIQGLFPRDKSENTRFSINFFTSIGLGGLTDELREFLTMNSIRMAH
;
A
#
# COMPACT_ATOMS: atom_id res chain seq x y z
N MET A 1 -18.40 36.45 -45.34
CA MET A 1 -17.34 36.59 -46.36
C MET A 1 -16.12 35.79 -45.91
N LEU A 2 -15.38 35.22 -46.88
CA LEU A 2 -14.23 34.26 -46.77
C LEU A 2 -14.67 32.79 -46.75
N LYS A 3 -15.10 32.22 -47.89
CA LYS A 3 -14.34 31.54 -48.96
C LYS A 3 -13.65 30.23 -48.53
N SER A 4 -14.44 29.15 -48.62
CA SER A 4 -14.00 27.74 -48.63
C SER A 4 -13.30 27.39 -49.96
N LYS A 5 -12.05 26.92 -49.89
CA LYS A 5 -11.34 26.26 -51.00
C LYS A 5 -11.41 24.75 -50.79
N VAL A 6 -12.24 24.08 -51.59
CA VAL A 6 -12.29 22.63 -51.74
C VAL A 6 -11.30 22.24 -52.84
N ILE A 7 -10.30 21.41 -52.53
CA ILE A 7 -9.45 20.78 -53.53
C ILE A 7 -9.78 19.28 -53.52
N ARG A 8 -10.40 18.82 -54.62
CA ARG A 8 -10.59 17.41 -54.95
C ARG A 8 -9.28 16.86 -55.51
N ILE A 9 -8.85 15.69 -55.04
CA ILE A 9 -7.90 14.85 -55.77
C ILE A 9 -8.53 13.45 -55.90
N SER A 10 -8.78 13.09 -57.15
CA SER A 10 -9.28 11.83 -57.66
C SER A 10 -8.22 10.74 -57.67
N SER A 11 -8.59 9.50 -57.36
CA SER A 11 -7.81 8.29 -57.66
C SER A 11 -8.71 7.27 -58.39
N PRO A 12 -8.23 6.61 -59.46
CA PRO A 12 -9.00 5.62 -60.20
C PRO A 12 -8.84 4.19 -59.63
N LEU A 13 -9.92 3.41 -59.70
CA LEU A 13 -9.93 1.95 -59.53
C LEU A 13 -9.35 1.25 -60.77
N PRO A 14 -8.95 -0.02 -60.61
CA PRO A 14 -9.31 -1.03 -61.59
C PRO A 14 -10.04 -2.23 -60.96
N SER A 15 -11.12 -2.59 -61.63
CA SER A 15 -11.91 -3.81 -61.52
C SER A 15 -11.18 -5.03 -62.06
N LEU A 16 -11.37 -6.21 -61.47
CA LEU A 16 -11.42 -7.48 -62.21
C LEU A 16 -12.45 -8.41 -61.57
N HIS A 17 -13.29 -8.96 -62.46
CA HIS A 17 -14.47 -9.77 -62.23
C HIS A 17 -14.14 -11.25 -61.99
N ASP A 18 -15.07 -11.91 -61.29
CA ASP A 18 -15.21 -13.33 -61.02
C ASP A 18 -15.03 -14.29 -62.22
N SER A 19 -14.59 -15.51 -61.91
CA SER A 19 -15.30 -16.70 -62.38
C SER A 19 -15.12 -17.89 -61.43
N SER A 20 -16.25 -18.35 -60.91
CA SER A 20 -16.50 -19.56 -60.14
C SER A 20 -16.27 -20.84 -60.95
N LEU A 21 -15.95 -21.95 -60.29
CA LEU A 21 -16.70 -23.22 -60.43
C LEU A 21 -16.35 -24.22 -59.31
N SER A 22 -17.41 -24.83 -58.81
CA SER A 22 -17.57 -25.79 -57.71
C SER A 22 -17.29 -27.24 -58.10
N ASN A 23 -16.83 -28.08 -57.16
CA ASN A 23 -17.52 -29.32 -56.74
C ASN A 23 -16.69 -30.16 -55.73
N SER A 24 -17.21 -30.33 -54.52
CA SER A 24 -17.80 -31.56 -53.94
C SER A 24 -16.86 -32.49 -53.13
N SER A 25 -17.00 -32.36 -51.80
CA SER A 25 -17.46 -33.39 -50.83
C SER A 25 -16.65 -34.65 -50.48
N ARG A 26 -16.44 -34.76 -49.14
CA ARG A 26 -16.51 -35.93 -48.23
C ARG A 26 -15.37 -36.97 -48.22
N TYR A 27 -14.66 -37.12 -47.09
CA TYR A 27 -15.02 -38.07 -46.01
C TYR A 27 -14.10 -37.97 -44.77
N ASN A 28 -14.69 -38.23 -43.60
CA ASN A 28 -14.15 -38.20 -42.23
C ASN A 28 -13.23 -39.37 -41.84
N LYS A 29 -12.36 -39.15 -40.82
CA LYS A 29 -12.27 -39.88 -39.51
C LYS A 29 -10.97 -39.46 -38.78
N SER A 30 -11.04 -38.74 -37.64
CA SER A 30 -11.06 -39.24 -36.23
C SER A 30 -9.80 -40.02 -35.84
N SER A 31 -9.15 -39.90 -34.68
CA SER A 31 -9.28 -39.11 -33.44
C SER A 31 -8.28 -39.70 -32.43
N LYS A 32 -7.84 -38.91 -31.43
CA LYS A 32 -7.34 -39.32 -30.09
C LYS A 32 -5.96 -40.01 -30.04
N GLN A 33 -5.13 -39.95 -28.99
CA GLN A 33 -5.02 -39.20 -27.73
C GLN A 33 -3.80 -39.81 -27.01
N CYS A 34 -3.14 -39.04 -26.14
CA CYS A 34 -2.67 -39.44 -24.80
C CYS A 34 -1.19 -39.16 -24.48
N CYS A 35 -1.00 -38.28 -23.49
CA CYS A 35 0.13 -38.25 -22.57
C CYS A 35 -0.09 -39.31 -21.47
N ARG A 36 0.97 -39.96 -20.96
CA ARG A 36 1.22 -40.14 -19.50
C ARG A 36 2.46 -41.01 -19.22
N THR A 37 3.43 -40.37 -18.56
CA THR A 37 4.10 -40.76 -17.30
C THR A 37 4.45 -42.23 -17.02
N ARG A 38 5.74 -42.49 -16.68
CA ARG A 38 6.16 -43.24 -15.47
C ARG A 38 7.69 -43.14 -15.26
N THR A 39 8.11 -42.61 -14.11
CA THR A 39 9.35 -42.96 -13.37
C THR A 39 8.97 -44.00 -12.28
N PRO A 40 9.84 -44.59 -11.40
CA PRO A 40 11.27 -44.34 -11.09
C PRO A 40 12.14 -45.63 -10.73
N LEU A 41 13.40 -45.40 -10.26
CA LEU A 41 14.30 -46.24 -9.39
C LEU A 41 14.92 -47.54 -9.97
N LEU A 42 16.12 -48.02 -9.59
CA LEU A 42 17.40 -47.53 -9.02
C LEU A 42 18.29 -48.79 -8.95
N ASP A 43 19.57 -48.72 -9.34
CA ASP A 43 20.72 -49.27 -8.59
C ASP A 43 22.01 -49.37 -9.44
N SER A 44 23.02 -48.65 -8.94
CA SER A 44 24.48 -48.88 -8.88
C SER A 44 25.14 -49.82 -9.91
N ILE A 45 26.22 -49.43 -10.60
CA ILE A 45 27.63 -49.44 -10.10
C ILE A 45 28.59 -48.75 -11.12
N ASP A 46 29.63 -48.10 -10.58
CA ASP A 46 30.95 -47.66 -11.15
C ASP A 46 31.10 -46.44 -12.08
N ASN A 47 31.42 -45.30 -11.43
CA ASN A 47 32.14 -44.15 -11.99
C ASN A 47 33.56 -44.13 -11.40
N ASP A 48 34.55 -44.59 -12.15
CA ASP A 48 35.97 -44.34 -11.88
C ASP A 48 36.72 -44.39 -13.22
N LYS A 49 36.73 -43.26 -13.97
CA LYS A 49 37.68 -43.05 -15.08
C LYS A 49 37.74 -41.66 -15.74
N TYR A 50 37.20 -40.59 -15.16
CA TYR A 50 37.22 -39.26 -15.83
C TYR A 50 37.65 -38.07 -14.96
N GLU A 51 38.56 -38.26 -14.01
CA GLU A 51 39.11 -37.15 -13.20
C GLU A 51 40.65 -37.07 -13.13
N GLN A 52 41.41 -37.61 -14.09
CA GLN A 52 42.89 -37.51 -14.06
C GLN A 52 43.55 -36.88 -15.29
N GLN A 53 42.84 -36.06 -16.07
CA GLN A 53 43.41 -35.41 -17.26
C GLN A 53 43.35 -33.88 -17.31
N ASN A 54 42.77 -33.20 -16.31
CA ASN A 54 42.69 -31.73 -16.31
C ASN A 54 43.67 -31.01 -15.37
N ASP A 55 44.38 -31.69 -14.48
CA ASP A 55 45.28 -31.03 -13.52
C ASP A 55 46.73 -30.86 -13.98
N LYS A 56 47.11 -31.36 -15.17
CA LYS A 56 48.48 -31.17 -15.71
C LYS A 56 48.66 -29.99 -16.65
N ASN A 57 47.57 -29.30 -17.04
CA ASN A 57 47.65 -28.17 -17.98
C ASN A 57 47.58 -26.80 -17.31
N ASN A 58 47.26 -26.71 -16.00
CA ASN A 58 47.14 -25.43 -15.31
C ASN A 58 48.45 -24.95 -14.64
N GLU A 59 49.43 -25.81 -14.38
CA GLU A 59 50.71 -25.38 -13.78
C GLU A 59 51.73 -24.80 -14.79
N GLN A 60 51.53 -24.99 -16.11
CA GLN A 60 52.44 -24.45 -17.14
C GLN A 60 52.05 -23.05 -17.66
N VAL A 61 50.83 -22.59 -17.39
CA VAL A 61 50.37 -21.25 -17.81
C VAL A 61 50.75 -20.18 -16.77
N GLU A 62 50.90 -20.56 -15.50
CA GLU A 62 51.19 -19.63 -14.40
C GLU A 62 52.68 -19.26 -14.29
N LEU A 63 53.58 -20.08 -14.86
CA LEU A 63 55.03 -19.83 -14.87
C LEU A 63 55.51 -18.91 -16.01
N HIS A 64 54.70 -18.69 -17.05
CA HIS A 64 55.09 -17.83 -18.18
C HIS A 64 54.70 -16.35 -17.98
N PHE A 65 53.92 -16.01 -16.95
CA PHE A 65 53.40 -14.65 -16.72
C PHE A 65 54.26 -13.79 -15.77
N LYS A 66 55.28 -14.36 -15.11
CA LYS A 66 56.16 -13.62 -14.17
C LYS A 66 57.49 -13.11 -14.76
N GLN A 67 57.71 -13.26 -16.07
CA GLN A 67 58.91 -12.75 -16.74
C GLN A 67 58.54 -11.87 -17.93
N THR A 68 58.11 -10.63 -17.67
CA THR A 68 58.35 -9.45 -18.54
C THR A 68 57.78 -8.19 -17.86
N LEU A 69 58.33 -7.82 -16.70
CA LEU A 69 58.32 -6.41 -16.26
C LEU A 69 59.63 -5.78 -16.74
N ASN A 70 59.61 -5.27 -17.97
CA ASN A 70 60.54 -4.25 -18.43
C ASN A 70 59.72 -3.24 -19.23
N MET A 71 59.60 -2.02 -18.69
CA MET A 71 59.04 -0.89 -19.42
C MET A 71 59.89 -0.59 -20.66
N PRO A 72 59.24 -0.30 -21.79
CA PRO A 72 59.62 0.88 -22.53
C PRO A 72 58.42 1.78 -22.83
N SER A 73 58.74 3.07 -22.84
CA SER A 73 58.06 4.24 -23.43
C SER A 73 56.84 4.01 -24.35
N ILE A 74 55.81 4.82 -24.07
CA ILE A 74 54.59 5.16 -24.83
C ILE A 74 54.68 4.89 -26.35
N PRO A 75 53.65 4.23 -26.91
CA PRO A 75 52.99 4.78 -28.09
C PRO A 75 51.44 4.74 -28.02
N THR A 76 50.85 5.92 -28.15
CA THR A 76 49.76 6.27 -29.09
C THR A 76 48.55 5.33 -29.25
N ARG A 77 47.40 5.79 -28.74
CA ARG A 77 46.01 5.53 -29.22
C ARG A 77 45.59 4.05 -29.36
N LEU A 78 45.07 3.47 -28.28
CA LEU A 78 44.23 2.26 -28.37
C LEU A 78 42.82 2.65 -28.83
N ALA A 79 42.59 2.62 -30.14
CA ALA A 79 41.27 2.77 -30.72
C ALA A 79 40.41 1.55 -30.37
N ILE A 80 39.39 1.74 -29.53
CA ILE A 80 38.32 0.74 -29.34
C ILE A 80 37.51 0.69 -30.64
N PRO A 81 37.42 -0.46 -31.34
CA PRO A 81 36.70 -0.53 -32.60
C PRO A 81 35.21 -0.25 -32.37
N GLN A 82 34.66 0.70 -33.13
CA GLN A 82 33.29 1.24 -33.00
C GLN A 82 32.15 0.23 -33.27
N ARG A 83 32.42 -1.08 -33.37
CA ARG A 83 31.47 -2.10 -33.87
C ARG A 83 31.13 -3.26 -32.93
N THR A 84 31.46 -3.19 -31.64
CA THR A 84 31.12 -4.25 -30.67
C THR A 84 30.12 -3.78 -29.61
N ILE A 85 28.92 -3.41 -30.03
CA ILE A 85 27.85 -2.92 -29.12
C ILE A 85 27.14 -4.07 -28.35
N SER A 86 27.44 -5.33 -28.64
CA SER A 86 26.64 -6.47 -28.13
C SER A 86 27.44 -7.56 -27.41
N LEU A 87 28.65 -7.28 -26.90
CA LEU A 87 29.37 -8.23 -26.04
C LEU A 87 29.24 -7.81 -24.58
N TYR A 88 28.67 -8.68 -23.74
CA TYR A 88 28.59 -8.46 -22.30
C TYR A 88 30.00 -8.31 -21.72
N MET A 89 30.30 -7.13 -21.17
CA MET A 89 31.56 -6.87 -20.47
C MET A 89 31.35 -7.06 -18.96
N PRO A 90 32.15 -7.91 -18.29
CA PRO A 90 32.01 -8.17 -16.86
C PRO A 90 32.11 -6.89 -16.00
N PRO A 91 31.29 -6.74 -14.94
CA PRO A 91 31.25 -5.54 -14.09
C PRO A 91 32.61 -5.12 -13.51
N ALA A 92 33.43 -6.09 -13.08
CA ALA A 92 34.77 -5.82 -12.54
C ALA A 92 35.72 -5.21 -13.59
N LYS A 93 35.64 -5.68 -14.84
CA LYS A 93 36.45 -5.16 -15.95
C LYS A 93 35.98 -3.77 -16.40
N LEU A 94 34.67 -3.51 -16.33
CA LEU A 94 34.09 -2.18 -16.50
C LEU A 94 34.58 -1.20 -15.42
N HIS A 95 34.60 -1.62 -14.16
CA HIS A 95 35.06 -0.79 -13.04
C HIS A 95 36.55 -0.46 -13.17
N LEU A 96 37.36 -1.42 -13.62
CA LEU A 96 38.79 -1.21 -13.89
C LEU A 96 39.01 -0.22 -15.05
N LEU A 97 38.22 -0.31 -16.13
CA LEU A 97 38.25 0.66 -17.24
C LEU A 97 37.76 2.05 -16.81
N GLN A 98 36.79 2.14 -15.90
CA GLN A 98 36.32 3.40 -15.31
C GLN A 98 37.40 4.06 -14.44
N GLY A 99 38.16 3.27 -13.68
CA GLY A 99 39.27 3.76 -12.87
C GLY A 99 40.46 4.27 -13.70
N LEU A 100 40.62 3.79 -14.93
CA LEU A 100 41.68 4.22 -15.85
C LEU A 100 41.34 5.48 -16.66
N LEU A 101 40.06 5.86 -16.73
CA LEU A 101 39.56 7.01 -17.50
C LEU A 101 39.09 8.11 -16.53
N THR A 102 40.04 8.84 -15.95
CA THR A 102 39.77 9.95 -15.01
C THR A 102 39.42 11.27 -15.73
N ASP A 103 39.74 11.39 -17.01
CA ASP A 103 39.61 12.64 -17.77
C ASP A 103 38.18 12.85 -18.29
N LYS A 104 37.42 13.70 -17.60
CA LYS A 104 35.99 13.98 -17.83
C LYS A 104 35.65 14.55 -19.21
N LEU A 105 36.63 15.14 -19.89
CA LEU A 105 36.48 15.72 -21.24
C LEU A 105 36.59 14.67 -22.36
N THR A 106 37.00 13.44 -22.04
CA THR A 106 37.16 12.40 -23.07
C THR A 106 35.78 11.90 -23.53
N VAL A 107 35.62 11.76 -24.86
CA VAL A 107 34.40 11.19 -25.48
C VAL A 107 34.02 9.83 -24.86
N GLU A 108 35.03 9.03 -24.53
CA GLU A 108 34.87 7.70 -23.93
C GLU A 108 34.29 7.76 -22.51
N TYR A 109 34.75 8.70 -21.69
CA TYR A 109 34.20 8.95 -20.35
C TYR A 109 32.75 9.42 -20.43
N GLN A 110 32.45 10.39 -21.30
CA GLN A 110 31.09 10.89 -21.47
C GLN A 110 30.13 9.82 -21.98
N ARG A 111 30.60 8.92 -22.83
CA ARG A 111 29.81 7.79 -23.34
C ARG A 111 29.54 6.76 -22.25
N LEU A 112 30.54 6.45 -21.45
CA LEU A 112 30.40 5.52 -20.34
C LEU A 112 29.48 6.09 -19.24
N SER A 113 29.58 7.39 -18.92
CA SER A 113 28.67 8.06 -17.99
C SER A 113 27.23 8.09 -18.52
N TRP A 114 27.05 8.29 -19.82
CA TRP A 114 25.74 8.22 -20.47
C TRP A 114 25.12 6.81 -20.39
N ASP A 115 25.91 5.76 -20.63
CA ASP A 115 25.43 4.39 -20.54
C ASP A 115 25.08 4.00 -19.08
N ALA A 116 25.85 4.49 -18.10
CA ALA A 116 25.54 4.33 -16.69
C ALA A 116 24.23 5.05 -16.31
N LEU A 117 24.07 6.30 -16.75
CA LEU A 117 22.85 7.10 -16.55
C LEU A 117 21.62 6.40 -17.15
N LYS A 118 21.73 5.89 -18.38
CA LYS A 118 20.65 5.15 -19.04
C LYS A 118 20.26 3.89 -18.26
N LYS A 119 21.24 3.11 -17.78
CA LYS A 119 20.99 1.92 -16.96
C LYS A 119 20.31 2.28 -15.64
N SER A 120 20.76 3.35 -14.98
CA SER A 120 20.18 3.80 -13.72
C SER A 120 18.72 4.23 -13.89
N ILE A 121 18.42 5.11 -14.87
CA ILE A 121 17.04 5.55 -15.17
C ILE A 121 16.13 4.35 -15.46
N ASN A 122 16.59 3.41 -16.29
CA ASN A 122 15.83 2.18 -16.58
C ASN A 122 15.57 1.36 -15.32
N SER A 123 16.58 1.18 -14.47
CA SER A 123 16.42 0.43 -13.23
C SER A 123 15.45 1.11 -12.28
N GLN A 124 15.46 2.45 -12.19
CA GLN A 124 14.55 3.18 -11.32
C GLN A 124 13.11 3.03 -11.78
N ILE A 125 12.84 3.25 -13.08
CA ILE A 125 11.50 3.15 -13.67
C ILE A 125 10.93 1.73 -13.50
N ASN A 126 11.74 0.69 -13.69
CA ASN A 126 11.28 -0.70 -13.53
C ASN A 126 10.94 -1.08 -12.08
N LYS A 127 11.46 -0.34 -11.09
CA LYS A 127 11.20 -0.58 -9.66
C LYS A 127 10.00 0.21 -9.13
N VAL A 128 9.41 1.10 -9.94
CA VAL A 128 8.34 2.02 -9.52
C VAL A 128 7.09 1.25 -9.07
N ASN A 129 6.64 1.55 -7.86
CA ASN A 129 5.42 1.07 -7.24
C ASN A 129 4.79 2.20 -6.41
N THR A 130 3.54 2.03 -5.96
CA THR A 130 2.81 3.01 -5.15
C THR A 130 3.51 3.31 -3.82
N SER A 131 4.04 2.29 -3.14
CA SER A 131 4.66 2.43 -1.81
C SER A 131 6.06 3.04 -1.83
N ASN A 132 6.82 2.86 -2.91
CA ASN A 132 8.24 3.29 -3.01
C ASN A 132 8.44 4.52 -3.90
N LEU A 133 7.35 5.13 -4.37
CA LEU A 133 7.37 6.24 -5.32
C LEU A 133 8.24 7.41 -4.83
N SER A 134 8.05 7.84 -3.57
CA SER A 134 8.83 8.94 -2.97
C SER A 134 10.34 8.64 -2.96
N ILE A 135 10.72 7.41 -2.60
CA ILE A 135 12.13 6.98 -2.55
C ILE A 135 12.74 7.00 -3.96
N ILE A 136 12.01 6.48 -4.94
CA ILE A 136 12.47 6.44 -6.33
C ILE A 136 12.60 7.85 -6.91
N ILE A 137 11.67 8.75 -6.60
CA ILE A 137 11.76 10.16 -6.99
C ILE A 137 13.06 10.78 -6.46
N HIS A 138 13.36 10.60 -5.17
CA HIS A 138 14.61 11.09 -4.59
C HIS A 138 15.84 10.50 -5.27
N GLN A 139 15.86 9.18 -5.52
CA GLN A 139 16.96 8.53 -6.23
C GLN A 139 17.09 8.98 -7.69
N LEU A 140 15.98 9.28 -8.35
CA LEU A 140 15.96 9.75 -9.73
C LEU A 140 16.55 11.17 -9.83
N PHE A 141 16.21 12.07 -8.91
CA PHE A 141 16.76 13.43 -8.87
C PHE A 141 18.28 13.48 -8.58
N LYS A 142 18.85 12.44 -7.95
CA LYS A 142 20.32 12.31 -7.81
C LYS A 142 21.04 12.20 -9.16
N HIS A 143 20.37 11.68 -10.18
CA HIS A 143 20.91 11.52 -11.53
C HIS A 143 20.54 12.72 -12.41
N ASN A 144 21.37 13.06 -13.39
CA ASN A 144 21.12 14.20 -14.29
C ASN A 144 19.97 13.93 -15.28
N ILE A 145 18.73 14.18 -14.86
CA ILE A 145 17.55 13.95 -15.68
C ILE A 145 17.38 14.96 -16.82
N VAL A 146 18.02 16.13 -16.75
CA VAL A 146 17.99 17.13 -17.83
C VAL A 146 18.78 16.60 -19.03
N ARG A 147 20.02 16.12 -18.79
CA ARG A 147 20.83 15.44 -19.80
C ARG A 147 20.13 14.17 -20.30
N GLY A 148 19.55 13.39 -19.38
CA GLY A 148 18.83 12.15 -19.66
C GLY A 148 17.39 12.29 -20.17
N ARG A 149 16.89 13.50 -20.46
CA ARG A 149 15.43 13.74 -20.64
C ARG A 149 14.79 12.88 -21.73
N GLY A 150 15.48 12.69 -22.86
CA GLY A 150 15.01 11.82 -23.95
C GLY A 150 14.96 10.35 -23.55
N VAL A 151 16.00 9.88 -22.84
CA VAL A 151 16.06 8.51 -22.31
C VAL A 151 14.94 8.28 -21.31
N LEU A 152 14.75 9.20 -20.37
CA LEU A 152 13.66 9.14 -19.38
C LEU A 152 12.29 9.09 -20.07
N ALA A 153 12.03 10.00 -21.00
CA ALA A 153 10.77 10.00 -21.74
C ALA A 153 10.52 8.69 -22.49
N ARG A 154 11.52 8.18 -23.23
CA ARG A 154 11.41 6.91 -23.95
C ARG A 154 11.13 5.74 -23.02
N THR A 155 11.81 5.69 -21.89
CA THR A 155 11.79 4.53 -21.00
C THR A 155 10.50 4.45 -20.20
N ILE A 156 9.93 5.59 -19.79
CA ILE A 156 8.58 5.62 -19.19
C ILE A 156 7.52 5.22 -20.22
N ILE A 157 7.58 5.75 -21.45
CA ILE A 157 6.61 5.38 -22.50
C ILE A 157 6.69 3.87 -22.81
N GLN A 158 7.90 3.31 -22.91
CA GLN A 158 8.09 1.88 -23.14
C GLN A 158 7.60 1.03 -21.95
N ALA A 159 7.89 1.43 -20.72
CA ALA A 159 7.43 0.75 -19.52
C ALA A 159 5.90 0.75 -19.41
N GLN A 160 5.26 1.86 -19.79
CA GLN A 160 3.80 1.98 -19.80
C GLN A 160 3.15 1.09 -20.86
N ILE A 161 3.71 1.04 -22.09
CA ILE A 161 3.21 0.15 -23.15
C ILE A 161 3.35 -1.33 -22.73
N ALA A 162 4.44 -1.69 -22.07
CA ALA A 162 4.65 -3.05 -21.56
C ALA A 162 3.72 -3.38 -20.38
N THR A 163 3.46 -2.41 -19.50
CA THR A 163 2.66 -2.59 -18.26
C THR A 163 1.61 -1.48 -18.07
N PRO A 164 0.48 -1.48 -18.81
CA PRO A 164 -0.54 -0.44 -18.71
C PRO A 164 -1.28 -0.38 -17.37
N PHE A 165 -1.10 -1.39 -16.50
CA PHE A 165 -1.67 -1.41 -15.16
C PHE A 165 -1.06 -0.32 -14.25
N TYR A 166 0.25 -0.11 -14.33
CA TYR A 166 0.99 0.87 -13.50
C TYR A 166 0.93 2.31 -14.05
N THR A 167 0.09 2.57 -15.06
CA THR A 167 -0.05 3.91 -15.67
C THR A 167 -0.27 5.02 -14.65
N PRO A 168 -1.15 4.90 -13.62
CA PRO A 168 -1.31 5.93 -12.60
C PRO A 168 -0.02 6.26 -11.85
N VAL A 169 0.81 5.25 -11.56
CA VAL A 169 2.07 5.42 -10.83
C VAL A 169 3.10 6.14 -11.70
N TYR A 170 3.21 5.76 -12.98
CA TYR A 170 4.07 6.46 -13.93
C TYR A 170 3.66 7.91 -14.15
N THR A 171 2.35 8.19 -14.23
CA THR A 171 1.87 9.58 -14.34
C THR A 171 2.25 10.37 -13.09
N THR A 172 2.08 9.79 -11.89
CA THR A 172 2.42 10.47 -10.62
C THR A 172 3.90 10.83 -10.54
N LEU A 173 4.78 9.89 -10.94
CA LEU A 173 6.21 10.14 -11.07
C LEU A 173 6.47 11.35 -11.99
N ILE A 174 5.80 11.39 -13.15
CA ILE A 174 5.96 12.50 -14.10
C ILE A 174 5.39 13.80 -13.55
N SER A 175 4.28 13.75 -12.81
CA SER A 175 3.70 14.95 -12.19
C SER A 175 4.73 15.62 -11.28
N VAL A 176 5.42 14.83 -10.45
CA VAL A 176 6.46 15.36 -9.56
C VAL A 176 7.62 15.94 -10.35
N ILE A 177 8.08 15.24 -11.38
CA ILE A 177 9.13 15.75 -12.28
C ILE A 177 8.69 17.04 -12.97
N ASN A 178 7.42 17.14 -13.39
CA ASN A 178 6.87 18.26 -14.14
C ASN A 178 6.81 19.54 -13.30
N THR A 179 6.57 19.44 -11.98
CA THR A 179 6.63 20.61 -11.09
C THR A 179 8.02 21.25 -11.05
N LYS A 180 9.09 20.43 -11.14
CA LYS A 180 10.49 20.90 -11.08
C LYS A 180 11.07 21.20 -12.46
N PHE A 181 10.72 20.40 -13.45
CA PHE A 181 11.22 20.46 -14.83
C PHE A 181 10.07 20.35 -15.84
N PRO A 182 9.32 21.45 -16.08
CA PRO A 182 8.18 21.44 -17.01
C PRO A 182 8.53 21.00 -18.43
N GLN A 183 9.75 21.30 -18.88
CA GLN A 183 10.25 20.90 -20.21
C GLN A 183 10.29 19.38 -20.40
N ILE A 184 10.52 18.61 -19.33
CA ILE A 184 10.52 17.14 -19.40
C ILE A 184 9.09 16.63 -19.57
N GLY A 185 8.14 17.21 -18.82
CA GLY A 185 6.71 16.91 -18.97
C GLY A 185 6.21 17.23 -20.39
N GLU A 186 6.58 18.39 -20.92
CA GLU A 186 6.23 18.81 -22.29
C GLU A 186 6.78 17.84 -23.35
N LEU A 187 8.05 17.43 -23.23
CA LEU A 187 8.67 16.47 -24.16
C LEU A 187 7.94 15.12 -24.15
N ILE A 188 7.57 14.62 -22.98
CA ILE A 188 6.82 13.36 -22.84
C ILE A 188 5.46 13.50 -23.51
N LEU A 189 4.74 14.60 -23.28
CA LEU A 189 3.43 14.86 -23.88
C LEU A 189 3.51 14.95 -25.41
N LYS A 190 4.48 15.69 -25.97
CA LYS A 190 4.70 15.77 -27.43
C LYS A 190 4.93 14.39 -28.04
N ARG A 191 5.75 13.55 -27.39
CA ARG A 191 6.01 12.17 -27.84
C ARG A 191 4.76 11.29 -27.75
N LEU A 192 3.96 11.44 -26.70
CA LEU A 192 2.70 10.69 -26.53
C LEU A 192 1.64 11.07 -27.54
N ILE A 193 1.42 12.37 -27.78
CA ILE A 193 0.46 12.85 -28.79
C ILE A 193 0.89 12.38 -30.19
N SER A 194 2.19 12.50 -30.52
CA SER A 194 2.73 11.98 -31.78
C SER A 194 2.57 10.46 -31.89
N SER A 195 2.83 9.72 -30.82
CA SER A 195 2.61 8.27 -30.76
C SER A 195 1.15 7.91 -30.96
N PHE A 196 0.21 8.62 -30.31
CA PHE A 196 -1.23 8.43 -30.49
C PHE A 196 -1.62 8.61 -31.96
N ARG A 197 -1.27 9.75 -32.59
CA ARG A 197 -1.57 10.02 -34.00
C ARG A 197 -1.05 8.92 -34.92
N GLN A 198 0.20 8.48 -34.73
CA GLN A 198 0.80 7.41 -35.53
C GLN A 198 0.11 6.06 -35.32
N THR A 199 -0.22 5.70 -34.08
CA THR A 199 -0.91 4.44 -33.76
C THR A 199 -2.35 4.42 -34.26
N TYR A 200 -3.03 5.57 -34.24
CA TYR A 200 -4.37 5.74 -34.79
C TYR A 200 -4.37 5.60 -36.32
N GLN A 201 -3.45 6.29 -37.02
CA GLN A 201 -3.31 6.17 -38.47
C GLN A 201 -2.94 4.75 -38.92
N ARG A 202 -2.18 4.01 -38.11
CA ARG A 202 -1.78 2.62 -38.39
C ARG A 202 -2.79 1.57 -37.92
N ASN A 203 -3.88 1.96 -37.25
CA ASN A 203 -4.86 1.07 -36.64
C ASN A 203 -4.24 0.01 -35.69
N ASP A 204 -3.18 0.36 -34.93
CA ASP A 204 -2.58 -0.52 -33.92
C ASP A 204 -3.33 -0.38 -32.58
N LYS A 205 -4.32 -1.26 -32.38
CA LYS A 205 -5.26 -1.20 -31.24
C LYS A 205 -4.58 -1.27 -29.88
N CYS A 206 -3.63 -2.20 -29.69
CA CYS A 206 -3.01 -2.43 -28.39
C CYS A 206 -2.21 -1.21 -27.92
N LYS A 207 -1.40 -0.64 -28.82
CA LYS A 207 -0.63 0.57 -28.50
C LYS A 207 -1.53 1.79 -28.37
N CYS A 208 -2.54 1.94 -29.22
CA CYS A 208 -3.49 3.04 -29.14
C CYS A 208 -4.22 3.06 -27.79
N LEU A 209 -4.65 1.89 -27.29
CA LEU A 209 -5.28 1.74 -25.97
C LEU A 209 -4.34 2.16 -24.85
N ALA A 210 -3.08 1.69 -24.88
CA ALA A 210 -2.08 2.06 -23.88
C ALA A 210 -1.82 3.58 -23.86
N THR A 211 -1.59 4.19 -25.03
CA THR A 211 -1.35 5.63 -25.15
C THR A 211 -2.57 6.45 -24.70
N THR A 212 -3.78 6.03 -25.09
CA THR A 212 -5.04 6.68 -24.71
C THR A 212 -5.24 6.64 -23.20
N LYS A 213 -5.00 5.48 -22.57
CA LYS A 213 -5.03 5.35 -21.11
C LYS A 213 -4.00 6.27 -20.44
N PHE A 214 -2.81 6.39 -21.01
CA PHE A 214 -1.78 7.24 -20.44
C PHE A 214 -2.19 8.71 -20.46
N ILE A 215 -2.69 9.20 -21.61
CA ILE A 215 -3.22 10.56 -21.76
C ILE A 215 -4.36 10.82 -20.76
N ALA A 216 -5.25 9.86 -20.52
CA ALA A 216 -6.32 10.00 -19.54
C ALA A 216 -5.79 10.32 -18.13
N HIS A 217 -4.76 9.60 -17.68
CA HIS A 217 -4.16 9.85 -16.37
C HIS A 217 -3.37 11.18 -16.31
N PHE A 218 -2.75 11.64 -17.41
CA PHE A 218 -2.12 12.98 -17.46
C PHE A 218 -3.12 14.10 -17.20
N ILE A 219 -4.34 13.95 -17.70
CA ILE A 219 -5.43 14.92 -17.50
C ILE A 219 -5.94 14.84 -16.05
N ASN A 220 -6.06 13.64 -15.50
CA ASN A 220 -6.47 13.46 -14.10
C ASN A 220 -5.50 14.14 -13.11
N GLN A 221 -4.20 14.18 -13.43
CA GLN A 221 -3.17 14.81 -12.60
C GLN A 221 -2.84 16.26 -12.99
N ASN A 222 -3.67 16.90 -13.82
CA ASN A 222 -3.49 18.29 -14.27
C ASN A 222 -2.14 18.58 -14.94
N ILE A 223 -1.50 17.58 -15.56
CA ILE A 223 -0.28 17.83 -16.34
C ILE A 223 -0.67 18.32 -17.75
N LEU A 224 -1.78 17.80 -18.28
CA LEU A 224 -2.31 18.15 -19.60
C LEU A 224 -3.71 18.78 -19.46
N HIS A 225 -3.95 19.86 -20.19
CA HIS A 225 -5.24 20.53 -20.20
C HIS A 225 -6.36 19.66 -20.82
N GLU A 226 -7.60 19.73 -20.30
CA GLU A 226 -8.69 18.84 -20.73
C GLU A 226 -9.16 19.04 -22.18
N ILE A 227 -8.80 20.15 -22.83
CA ILE A 227 -9.13 20.39 -24.24
C ILE A 227 -8.65 19.23 -25.13
N VAL A 228 -7.49 18.64 -24.81
CA VAL A 228 -6.98 17.49 -25.57
C VAL A 228 -7.89 16.27 -25.42
N ALA A 229 -8.46 16.01 -24.25
CA ALA A 229 -9.43 14.93 -24.07
C ALA A 229 -10.67 15.13 -24.94
N LEU A 230 -11.21 16.35 -24.99
CA LEU A 230 -12.39 16.66 -25.80
C LEU A 230 -12.07 16.49 -27.30
N GLN A 231 -10.94 17.02 -27.76
CA GLN A 231 -10.49 16.85 -29.15
C GLN A 231 -10.29 15.36 -29.50
N MET A 232 -9.72 14.56 -28.59
CA MET A 232 -9.50 13.13 -28.83
C MET A 232 -10.83 12.39 -28.95
N LEU A 233 -11.81 12.72 -28.10
CA LEU A 233 -13.13 12.11 -28.13
C LEU A 233 -13.92 12.51 -29.38
N VAL A 234 -13.81 13.76 -29.83
CA VAL A 234 -14.41 14.19 -31.10
C VAL A 234 -13.80 13.41 -32.26
N LEU A 235 -12.47 13.31 -32.34
CA LEU A 235 -11.78 12.56 -33.40
C LEU A 235 -12.15 11.07 -33.42
N LEU A 236 -12.29 10.44 -32.24
CA LEU A 236 -12.68 9.03 -32.13
C LEU A 236 -14.16 8.79 -32.48
N LEU A 237 -15.04 9.78 -32.31
CA LEU A 237 -16.48 9.65 -32.53
C LEU A 237 -16.97 10.24 -33.86
N GLU A 238 -16.12 10.99 -34.59
CA GLU A 238 -16.46 11.56 -35.91
C GLU A 238 -16.74 10.46 -36.95
N ASN A 239 -15.92 9.41 -36.97
CA ASN A 239 -16.12 8.23 -37.81
C ASN A 239 -16.23 6.98 -36.92
N PRO A 240 -17.43 6.64 -36.41
CA PRO A 240 -17.61 5.61 -35.40
C PRO A 240 -17.36 4.21 -36.00
N THR A 241 -16.15 3.71 -35.80
CA THR A 241 -15.80 2.30 -36.01
C THR A 241 -15.90 1.52 -34.71
N ASN A 242 -16.01 0.20 -34.81
CA ASN A 242 -16.12 -0.65 -33.62
C ASN A 242 -14.96 -0.44 -32.63
N ASP A 243 -13.74 -0.28 -33.13
CA ASP A 243 -12.54 -0.09 -32.31
C ASP A 243 -12.39 1.35 -31.78
N SER A 244 -12.76 2.37 -32.58
CA SER A 244 -12.69 3.78 -32.13
C SER A 244 -13.68 4.07 -31.01
N VAL A 245 -14.91 3.52 -31.10
CA VAL A 245 -15.91 3.64 -30.03
C VAL A 245 -15.47 2.88 -28.78
N GLU A 246 -14.86 1.69 -28.91
CA GLU A 246 -14.29 0.97 -27.76
C GLU A 246 -13.19 1.79 -27.07
N LEU A 247 -12.28 2.41 -27.85
CA LEU A 247 -11.25 3.30 -27.32
C LEU A 247 -11.84 4.53 -26.62
N ALA A 248 -12.85 5.16 -27.20
CA ALA A 248 -13.53 6.31 -26.62
C ALA A 248 -14.20 5.97 -25.28
N ILE A 249 -14.84 4.80 -25.18
CA ILE A 249 -15.46 4.32 -23.94
C ILE A 249 -14.40 4.07 -22.87
N LEU A 250 -13.29 3.42 -23.22
CA LEU A 250 -12.20 3.17 -22.28
C LEU A 250 -11.56 4.48 -21.79
N PHE A 251 -11.35 5.44 -22.69
CA PHE A 251 -10.84 6.76 -22.34
C PHE A 251 -11.78 7.49 -21.36
N LEU A 252 -13.07 7.55 -21.68
CA LEU A 252 -14.10 8.16 -20.82
C LEU A 252 -14.23 7.49 -19.46
N LYS A 253 -13.99 6.18 -19.36
CA LYS A 253 -13.99 5.49 -18.07
C LYS A 253 -12.86 5.97 -17.16
N GLU A 254 -11.69 6.32 -17.71
CA GLU A 254 -10.51 6.70 -16.93
C GLU A 254 -10.49 8.21 -16.59
N CYS A 255 -10.87 9.09 -17.53
CA CYS A 255 -10.83 10.56 -17.33
C CYS A 255 -12.21 11.20 -17.09
N GLY A 256 -13.30 10.44 -17.16
CA GLY A 256 -14.67 10.97 -17.12
C GLY A 256 -15.00 11.72 -15.83
N GLN A 257 -14.48 11.30 -14.68
CA GLN A 257 -14.67 12.00 -13.41
C GLN A 257 -14.04 13.40 -13.45
N LYS A 258 -12.82 13.52 -13.99
CA LYS A 258 -12.12 14.81 -14.10
C LYS A 258 -12.84 15.73 -15.08
N LEU A 259 -13.25 15.21 -16.23
CA LEU A 259 -14.04 15.96 -17.21
C LEU A 259 -15.37 16.44 -16.64
N SER A 260 -16.03 15.63 -15.80
CA SER A 260 -17.27 16.02 -15.14
C SER A 260 -17.10 17.17 -14.15
N GLN A 261 -15.91 17.31 -13.54
CA GLN A 261 -15.60 18.38 -12.59
C GLN A 261 -15.21 19.68 -13.30
N VAL A 262 -14.39 19.59 -14.36
CA VAL A 262 -13.84 20.79 -15.01
C VAL A 262 -14.70 21.27 -16.19
N SER A 263 -15.20 20.36 -17.04
CA SER A 263 -15.93 20.71 -18.28
C SER A 263 -17.22 19.88 -18.48
N PRO A 264 -18.26 20.08 -17.64
CA PRO A 264 -19.49 19.29 -17.71
C PRO A 264 -20.21 19.42 -19.06
N HIS A 265 -20.23 20.61 -19.67
CA HIS A 265 -20.86 20.85 -20.97
C HIS A 265 -20.19 20.10 -22.14
N GLY A 266 -18.86 19.96 -22.10
CA GLY A 266 -18.12 19.19 -23.10
C GLY A 266 -18.45 17.71 -22.98
N LEU A 267 -18.46 17.19 -21.74
CA LEU A 267 -18.84 15.82 -21.44
C LEU A 267 -20.28 15.50 -21.89
N ASP A 268 -21.23 16.40 -21.65
CA ASP A 268 -22.64 16.23 -22.06
C ASP A 268 -22.81 16.14 -23.57
N SER A 269 -22.01 16.91 -24.32
CA SER A 269 -22.01 16.86 -25.78
C SER A 269 -21.54 15.49 -26.28
N ILE A 270 -20.49 14.92 -25.67
CA ILE A 270 -19.97 13.59 -25.98
C ILE A 270 -20.96 12.47 -25.62
N PHE A 271 -21.65 12.59 -24.48
CA PHE A 271 -22.70 11.60 -24.13
C PHE A 271 -23.93 11.69 -25.03
N SER A 272 -24.22 12.88 -25.57
CA SER A 272 -25.28 13.05 -26.57
C SER A 272 -24.92 12.39 -27.90
N THR A 273 -23.67 12.51 -28.37
CA THR A 273 -23.22 11.79 -29.57
C THR A 273 -23.24 10.28 -29.36
N LEU A 274 -22.79 9.78 -28.21
CA LEU A 274 -22.88 8.34 -27.87
C LEU A 274 -24.33 7.83 -27.80
N ARG A 275 -25.28 8.67 -27.35
CA ARG A 275 -26.71 8.33 -27.37
C ARG A 275 -27.26 8.25 -28.79
N ASN A 276 -26.89 9.20 -29.65
CA ASN A 276 -27.30 9.17 -31.06
C ASN A 276 -26.74 7.93 -31.76
N LEU A 277 -25.48 7.56 -31.50
CA LEU A 277 -24.89 6.31 -32.00
C LEU A 277 -25.69 5.07 -31.58
N LEU A 278 -26.19 5.03 -30.34
CA LEU A 278 -27.02 3.92 -29.85
C LEU A 278 -28.32 3.74 -30.63
N HIS A 279 -28.89 4.84 -31.15
CA HIS A 279 -30.18 4.85 -31.86
C HIS A 279 -30.04 4.79 -33.39
N GLU A 280 -29.01 5.41 -33.96
CA GLU A 280 -28.87 5.63 -35.41
C GLU A 280 -28.00 4.57 -36.11
N SER A 281 -27.10 3.88 -35.38
CA SER A 281 -26.06 3.06 -36.00
C SER A 281 -26.20 1.56 -35.77
N SER A 282 -25.93 0.77 -36.81
CA SER A 282 -25.86 -0.70 -36.80
C SER A 282 -24.57 -1.19 -36.11
N LEU A 283 -24.34 -0.76 -34.87
CA LEU A 283 -23.19 -1.18 -34.07
C LEU A 283 -23.31 -2.64 -33.65
N ASN A 284 -22.17 -3.26 -33.40
CA ASN A 284 -22.13 -4.60 -32.83
C ASN A 284 -22.76 -4.58 -31.42
N LYS A 285 -23.56 -5.60 -31.09
CA LYS A 285 -24.21 -5.79 -29.78
C LYS A 285 -23.22 -5.65 -28.61
N ARG A 286 -21.95 -6.06 -28.80
CA ARG A 286 -20.89 -5.87 -27.79
C ARG A 286 -20.70 -4.40 -27.43
N ILE A 287 -20.61 -3.51 -28.42
CA ILE A 287 -20.33 -2.09 -28.21
C ILE A 287 -21.55 -1.38 -27.64
N GLN A 288 -22.74 -1.77 -28.10
CA GLN A 288 -24.01 -1.31 -27.50
C GLN A 288 -24.03 -1.57 -25.99
N TYR A 289 -23.69 -2.79 -25.56
CA TYR A 289 -23.56 -3.11 -24.13
C TYR A 289 -22.47 -2.27 -23.44
N MET A 290 -21.33 -2.03 -24.09
CA MET A 290 -20.27 -1.19 -23.51
C MET A 290 -20.70 0.27 -23.32
N ILE A 291 -21.52 0.82 -24.22
CA ILE A 291 -22.12 2.16 -24.08
C ILE A 291 -23.13 2.18 -22.94
N GLU A 292 -24.00 1.17 -22.82
CA GLU A 292 -24.94 1.04 -21.70
C GLU A 292 -24.23 0.98 -20.34
N VAL A 293 -23.17 0.18 -20.25
CA VAL A 293 -22.31 0.11 -19.05
C VAL A 293 -21.68 1.48 -18.75
N LEU A 294 -21.27 2.24 -19.78
CA LEU A 294 -20.72 3.58 -19.58
C LEU A 294 -21.77 4.56 -19.01
N PHE A 295 -23.03 4.48 -19.45
CA PHE A 295 -24.12 5.27 -18.86
C PHE A 295 -24.38 4.90 -17.39
N ALA A 296 -24.25 3.62 -17.02
CA ALA A 296 -24.32 3.18 -15.63
C ALA A 296 -23.17 3.77 -14.79
N VAL A 297 -21.93 3.71 -15.31
CA VAL A 297 -20.75 4.32 -14.65
C VAL A 297 -20.93 5.82 -14.44
N ARG A 298 -21.52 6.54 -15.41
CA ARG A 298 -21.84 7.97 -15.27
C ARG A 298 -22.90 8.20 -14.19
N LYS A 299 -23.93 7.36 -14.11
CA LYS A 299 -24.99 7.44 -13.08
C LYS A 299 -24.41 7.25 -11.67
N ASP A 300 -23.43 6.37 -11.55
CA ASP A 300 -22.69 6.14 -10.30
C ASP A 300 -21.60 7.19 -10.02
N GLN A 301 -21.52 8.26 -10.83
CA GLN A 301 -20.52 9.33 -10.71
C GLN A 301 -19.07 8.80 -10.67
N PHE A 302 -18.77 7.82 -11.53
CA PHE A 302 -17.42 7.26 -11.69
C PHE A 302 -16.75 6.76 -10.40
N LYS A 303 -17.53 6.31 -9.39
CA LYS A 303 -17.00 5.80 -8.11
C LYS A 303 -15.91 4.74 -8.24
N THR A 304 -15.98 3.89 -9.28
CA THR A 304 -14.99 2.82 -9.52
C THR A 304 -13.64 3.35 -10.00
N ASN A 305 -13.64 4.51 -10.67
CA ASN A 305 -12.46 5.10 -11.29
C ASN A 305 -12.29 6.54 -10.77
N PRO A 306 -11.73 6.72 -9.55
CA PRO A 306 -11.42 8.04 -9.04
C PRO A 306 -10.37 8.75 -9.90
N THR A 307 -10.35 10.08 -9.89
CA THR A 307 -9.38 10.89 -10.64
C THR A 307 -7.95 10.52 -10.29
N ILE A 308 -7.62 10.53 -8.99
CA ILE A 308 -6.33 10.11 -8.44
C ILE A 308 -6.59 8.99 -7.43
N GLN A 309 -5.82 7.90 -7.53
CA GLN A 309 -5.92 6.78 -6.57
C GLN A 309 -5.34 7.19 -5.22
N SER A 310 -5.91 6.69 -4.12
CA SER A 310 -5.43 6.96 -2.76
C SER A 310 -3.94 6.61 -2.62
N GLY A 311 -3.12 7.58 -2.19
CA GLY A 311 -1.67 7.43 -2.03
C GLY A 311 -0.82 7.91 -3.22
N LEU A 312 -1.46 8.34 -4.32
CA LEU A 312 -0.78 8.95 -5.48
C LEU A 312 -0.91 10.48 -5.55
N ASP A 313 -1.55 11.09 -4.57
CA ASP A 313 -1.66 12.56 -4.47
C ASP A 313 -0.48 13.12 -3.68
N LEU A 314 0.63 13.39 -4.37
CA LEU A 314 1.90 13.83 -3.77
C LEU A 314 2.15 15.34 -3.88
N ILE A 315 1.31 16.07 -4.61
CA ILE A 315 1.61 17.44 -5.06
C ILE A 315 0.39 18.32 -4.83
N ASN A 316 0.62 19.46 -4.17
CA ASN A 316 -0.42 20.47 -3.99
C ASN A 316 -0.87 21.04 -5.34
N GLU A 317 -2.16 21.33 -5.49
CA GLU A 317 -2.74 21.85 -6.73
C GLU A 317 -2.06 23.13 -7.24
N ASN A 318 -1.57 23.99 -6.35
CA ASN A 318 -0.91 25.25 -6.69
C ASN A 318 0.48 25.08 -7.31
N ASP A 319 1.16 23.96 -7.03
CA ASP A 319 2.51 23.68 -7.52
C ASP A 319 2.49 22.94 -8.86
N GLN A 320 1.30 22.56 -9.34
CA GLN A 320 1.12 21.82 -10.59
C GLN A 320 1.25 22.76 -11.80
N TYR A 321 1.98 22.30 -12.81
CA TYR A 321 2.14 23.02 -14.08
C TYR A 321 1.36 22.33 -15.20
N THR A 322 0.30 22.97 -15.68
CA THR A 322 -0.56 22.46 -16.76
C THR A 322 -0.04 22.88 -18.13
N HIS A 323 0.19 21.91 -19.04
CA HIS A 323 0.58 22.17 -20.42
C HIS A 323 -0.64 22.39 -21.32
N MET A 324 -0.63 23.50 -22.07
CA MET A 324 -1.64 23.86 -23.07
C MET A 324 -1.19 23.39 -24.46
N LEU A 325 -1.32 22.10 -24.73
CA LEU A 325 -1.04 21.52 -26.05
C LEU A 325 -2.35 21.19 -26.76
N THR A 326 -2.37 21.26 -28.09
CA THR A 326 -3.52 20.78 -28.88
C THR A 326 -3.18 19.55 -29.71
N LEU A 327 -4.21 18.81 -30.12
CA LEU A 327 -4.06 17.64 -30.97
C LEU A 327 -3.67 17.94 -32.40
N ASP A 328 -3.61 19.20 -32.84
CA ASP A 328 -3.24 19.55 -34.21
C ASP A 328 -1.82 20.13 -34.31
N ASP A 329 -1.25 20.57 -33.18
CA ASP A 329 0.07 21.19 -33.16
C ASP A 329 1.16 20.27 -33.72
N PRO A 330 2.17 20.79 -34.46
CA PRO A 330 3.32 20.02 -34.89
C PRO A 330 4.15 19.59 -33.68
N CYS A 331 3.91 18.37 -33.19
CA CYS A 331 4.62 17.80 -32.05
C CYS A 331 5.96 17.22 -32.52
N GLU A 332 7.05 17.97 -32.35
CA GLU A 332 8.40 17.47 -32.59
C GLU A 332 8.78 16.44 -31.51
N SER A 333 9.03 15.20 -31.93
CA SER A 333 9.35 14.08 -31.02
C SER A 333 10.80 14.12 -30.50
N GLU A 334 11.66 14.95 -31.10
CA GLU A 334 13.09 15.10 -30.77
C GLU A 334 13.80 13.75 -30.50
N PRO A 335 13.81 12.79 -31.45
CA PRO A 335 14.38 11.45 -31.23
C PRO A 335 15.90 11.50 -31.00
N MET A 336 16.54 12.58 -31.42
CA MET A 336 17.98 12.77 -31.33
C MET A 336 18.48 12.92 -29.87
N LEU A 337 17.60 13.24 -28.91
CA LEU A 337 17.91 13.29 -27.47
C LEU A 337 18.08 11.89 -26.85
N ASP A 338 17.66 10.84 -27.54
CA ASP A 338 17.74 9.47 -27.02
C ASP A 338 19.12 8.82 -27.27
N VAL A 339 19.92 9.46 -28.12
CA VAL A 339 21.22 9.00 -28.60
C VAL A 339 22.30 9.88 -28.01
N PHE A 340 23.42 9.25 -27.63
CA PHE A 340 24.58 9.96 -27.11
C PHE A 340 25.10 10.99 -28.12
N LYS A 341 25.34 12.21 -27.64
CA LYS A 341 26.09 13.25 -28.31
C LYS A 341 27.21 13.70 -27.40
N TYR A 342 28.36 13.98 -28.00
CA TYR A 342 29.46 14.62 -27.29
C TYR A 342 29.06 16.04 -26.90
N ASP A 343 29.31 16.39 -25.64
CA ASP A 343 29.04 17.71 -25.09
C ASP A 343 30.37 18.39 -24.76
N GLU A 344 30.64 19.52 -25.42
CA GLU A 344 31.85 20.32 -25.18
C GLU A 344 31.80 21.01 -23.81
N GLN A 345 30.60 21.31 -23.29
CA GLN A 345 30.37 22.01 -22.01
C GLN A 345 29.92 21.05 -20.90
N TYR A 346 30.39 19.79 -20.96
CA TYR A 346 29.95 18.73 -20.06
C TYR A 346 30.11 19.08 -18.57
N GLU A 347 31.25 19.65 -18.19
CA GLU A 347 31.53 19.99 -16.78
C GLU A 347 30.63 21.11 -16.28
N GLU A 348 30.38 22.15 -17.09
CA GLU A 348 29.48 23.24 -16.74
C GLU A 348 28.05 22.75 -16.58
N ASN A 349 27.60 21.87 -17.47
CA ASN A 349 26.23 21.34 -17.45
C ASN A 349 26.01 20.40 -16.25
N GLU A 350 27.00 19.60 -15.89
CA GLU A 350 26.94 18.78 -14.67
C GLU A 350 27.03 19.64 -13.40
N ALA A 351 27.81 20.72 -13.39
CA ALA A 351 27.87 21.65 -12.27
C ALA A 351 26.53 22.36 -12.06
N LYS A 352 25.93 22.91 -13.13
CA LYS A 352 24.58 23.52 -13.08
C LYS A 352 23.53 22.54 -12.57
N TYR A 353 23.57 21.28 -13.00
CA TYR A 353 22.63 20.28 -12.50
C TYR A 353 22.86 19.94 -11.03
N LYS A 354 24.12 19.91 -10.54
CA LYS A 354 24.42 19.72 -9.12
C LYS A 354 23.87 20.85 -8.25
N GLU A 355 23.96 22.10 -8.72
CA GLU A 355 23.36 23.24 -8.02
C GLU A 355 21.84 23.11 -7.93
N ILE A 356 21.19 22.81 -9.05
CA ILE A 356 19.73 22.56 -9.10
C ILE A 356 19.36 21.38 -8.19
N ARG A 357 20.15 20.30 -8.18
CA ARG A 357 19.93 19.13 -7.33
C ARG A 357 19.96 19.51 -5.85
N LYS A 358 20.94 20.30 -5.39
CA LYS A 358 21.04 20.74 -4.00
C LYS A 358 19.79 21.52 -3.57
N ILE A 359 19.31 22.40 -4.44
CA ILE A 359 18.08 23.18 -4.21
C ILE A 359 16.85 22.26 -4.12
N ILE A 360 16.73 21.28 -5.01
CA ILE A 360 15.56 20.39 -5.05
C ILE A 360 15.52 19.44 -3.84
N LEU A 361 16.67 18.91 -3.43
CA LEU A 361 16.76 17.95 -2.33
C LEU A 361 16.86 18.61 -0.95
N ASN A 362 16.96 19.95 -0.87
CA ASN A 362 17.25 20.69 0.35
C ASN A 362 18.43 20.05 1.14
N GLU A 363 19.47 19.63 0.42
CA GLU A 363 20.72 19.21 1.04
C GLU A 363 21.33 20.48 1.66
N THR A 364 21.11 20.70 2.97
CA THR A 364 21.80 21.74 3.73
C THR A 364 23.30 21.50 3.57
N SER A 365 24.04 22.60 3.49
CA SER A 365 25.48 22.68 3.20
C SER A 365 26.41 22.05 4.26
N ASP A 366 25.99 20.97 4.90
CA ASP A 366 26.75 20.22 5.90
C ASP A 366 27.23 18.84 5.39
N ASP A 367 26.82 18.41 4.19
CA ASP A 367 27.26 17.14 3.57
C ASP A 367 28.43 17.31 2.56
N GLU A 368 29.19 18.42 2.59
CA GLU A 368 30.34 18.66 1.69
C GLU A 368 31.70 18.19 2.23
N ASN A 369 31.73 17.19 3.12
CA ASN A 369 32.97 16.53 3.52
C ASN A 369 32.86 15.01 3.49
N GLU A 370 32.53 14.43 2.34
CA GLU A 370 32.83 13.01 2.13
C GLU A 370 33.10 12.69 0.66
N SER A 371 34.33 13.01 0.23
CA SER A 371 34.98 12.28 -0.85
C SER A 371 36.50 12.26 -0.63
N SER A 372 37.00 11.26 0.09
CA SER A 372 38.25 10.53 -0.25
C SER A 372 38.65 9.57 0.88
N SER A 373 38.24 8.29 0.80
CA SER A 373 39.13 7.17 1.11
C SER A 373 38.52 5.86 0.61
N TYR A 374 39.39 4.91 0.33
CA TYR A 374 39.18 3.73 -0.49
C TYR A 374 38.97 2.50 0.41
N SER A 375 38.02 1.65 0.01
CA SER A 375 37.98 0.19 0.16
C SER A 375 38.14 -0.43 1.57
N SER A 376 37.07 -1.05 2.08
CA SER A 376 36.99 -2.51 2.26
C SER A 376 35.59 -2.92 2.72
N ASP A 377 34.93 -3.80 1.96
CA ASP A 377 33.78 -4.56 2.45
C ASP A 377 34.23 -5.49 3.58
N SER A 378 33.59 -5.37 4.74
CA SER A 378 33.45 -6.43 5.72
C SER A 378 32.10 -6.21 6.40
N ASP A 379 31.20 -7.17 6.19
CA ASP A 379 29.90 -7.27 6.83
C ASP A 379 30.05 -7.18 8.36
N GLU A 380 29.73 -6.03 8.94
CA GLU A 380 29.16 -5.95 10.29
C GLU A 380 28.04 -4.89 10.27
N VAL A 381 26.87 -5.35 10.71
CA VAL A 381 25.65 -4.60 11.05
C VAL A 381 25.90 -3.16 11.50
N ASP A 382 25.69 -2.19 10.60
CA ASP A 382 25.72 -0.78 10.94
C ASP A 382 24.30 -0.22 11.15
N ASP A 383 24.19 0.31 12.36
CA ASP A 383 23.11 1.03 12.99
C ASP A 383 22.62 2.19 12.11
N VAL A 384 21.30 2.40 12.12
CA VAL A 384 20.62 3.37 11.27
C VAL A 384 20.89 4.77 11.82
N GLY A 385 21.85 5.48 11.20
CA GLY A 385 22.03 6.92 11.37
C GLY A 385 20.88 7.69 10.71
N GLU A 386 19.72 7.75 11.38
CA GLU A 386 18.66 8.69 11.07
C GLU A 386 19.18 10.12 11.29
N LYS A 387 19.10 10.97 10.26
CA LYS A 387 19.06 12.42 10.49
C LYS A 387 17.77 12.68 11.26
N GLU A 388 17.88 12.73 12.59
CA GLU A 388 16.82 13.07 13.52
C GLU A 388 16.11 14.32 13.01
N GLN A 389 14.92 14.16 12.42
CA GLN A 389 13.87 15.12 12.69
C GLN A 389 13.89 15.25 14.21
N GLN A 390 14.11 16.47 14.72
CA GLN A 390 13.77 16.74 16.11
C GLN A 390 12.26 16.51 16.22
N THR A 391 11.89 15.23 16.37
CA THR A 391 10.59 14.79 16.80
C THR A 391 10.51 15.41 18.17
N ILE A 392 9.73 16.48 18.28
CA ILE A 392 9.38 17.04 19.57
C ILE A 392 8.59 15.91 20.23
N VAL A 393 9.30 15.09 21.01
CA VAL A 393 8.70 14.03 21.82
C VAL A 393 7.93 14.77 22.89
N ASP A 394 6.63 14.94 22.62
CA ASP A 394 5.73 15.57 23.54
C ASP A 394 5.57 14.68 24.79
N GLN A 395 6.37 14.97 25.82
CA GLN A 395 6.28 14.32 27.13
C GLN A 395 5.05 14.77 27.93
N THR A 396 4.27 15.74 27.44
CA THR A 396 3.21 16.39 28.23
C THR A 396 1.83 15.73 28.11
N GLU A 397 1.69 14.68 27.28
CA GLU A 397 0.44 13.91 27.07
C GLU A 397 -0.83 14.77 26.84
N THR A 398 -0.67 16.03 26.39
CA THR A 398 -1.74 17.03 26.33
C THR A 398 -2.93 16.60 25.47
N ASN A 399 -2.65 15.88 24.39
CA ASN A 399 -3.67 15.31 23.51
C ASN A 399 -4.53 14.24 24.21
N LEU A 400 -3.94 13.39 25.05
CA LEU A 400 -4.68 12.38 25.80
C LEU A 400 -5.53 13.03 26.89
N VAL A 401 -4.98 14.01 27.62
CA VAL A 401 -5.72 14.77 28.63
C VAL A 401 -6.92 15.50 28.01
N THR A 402 -6.73 16.12 26.84
CA THR A 402 -7.81 16.80 26.11
C THR A 402 -8.90 15.81 25.68
N LEU A 403 -8.51 14.63 25.20
CA LEU A 403 -9.44 13.57 24.83
C LEU A 403 -10.23 13.08 26.06
N ARG A 404 -9.55 12.80 27.18
CA ARG A 404 -10.18 12.38 28.45
C ARG A 404 -11.18 13.42 28.95
N HIS A 405 -10.81 14.70 28.94
CA HIS A 405 -11.68 15.80 29.34
C HIS A 405 -12.92 15.92 28.44
N THR A 406 -12.74 15.78 27.12
CA THR A 406 -13.84 15.83 26.16
C THR A 406 -14.83 14.68 26.36
N ILE A 407 -14.33 13.46 26.61
CA ILE A 407 -15.16 12.28 26.91
C ILE A 407 -15.95 12.51 28.20
N TYR A 408 -15.29 12.96 29.27
CA TYR A 408 -15.93 13.24 30.56
C TYR A 408 -17.06 14.27 30.42
N LEU A 409 -16.81 15.40 29.76
CA LEU A 409 -17.83 16.42 29.51
C LEU A 409 -19.00 15.90 28.66
N THR A 410 -18.71 15.02 27.70
CA THR A 410 -19.75 14.40 26.86
C THR A 410 -20.65 13.49 27.68
N ILE A 411 -20.08 12.70 28.59
CA ILE A 411 -20.83 11.84 29.51
C ILE A 411 -21.69 12.71 30.45
N GLN A 412 -21.10 13.73 31.08
CA GLN A 412 -21.79 14.57 32.06
C GLN A 412 -22.90 15.45 31.45
N SER A 413 -22.78 15.81 30.18
CA SER A 413 -23.79 16.59 29.45
C SER A 413 -24.93 15.75 28.87
N SER A 414 -24.84 14.43 28.95
CA SER A 414 -25.87 13.51 28.46
C SER A 414 -26.77 13.03 29.59
N ILE A 415 -28.06 12.87 29.31
CA ILE A 415 -29.04 12.36 30.28
C ILE A 415 -29.32 10.88 30.00
N ASP A 416 -29.53 10.53 28.72
CA ASP A 416 -29.84 9.18 28.28
C ASP A 416 -28.61 8.43 27.76
N VAL A 417 -28.57 7.12 28.01
CA VAL A 417 -27.46 6.24 27.62
C VAL A 417 -27.29 6.19 26.10
N ASP A 418 -28.40 6.14 25.35
CA ASP A 418 -28.37 6.09 23.88
C ASP A 418 -27.87 7.42 23.28
N GLU A 419 -28.26 8.55 23.88
CA GLU A 419 -27.76 9.87 23.48
C GLU A 419 -26.25 9.97 23.73
N CYS A 420 -25.80 9.55 24.91
CA CYS A 420 -24.38 9.50 25.28
C CYS A 420 -23.58 8.64 24.30
N ALA A 421 -24.02 7.40 24.05
CA ALA A 421 -23.35 6.48 23.14
C ALA A 421 -23.25 7.06 21.73
N HIS A 422 -24.33 7.67 21.23
CA HIS A 422 -24.33 8.30 19.91
C HIS A 422 -23.39 9.52 19.81
N LYS A 423 -23.34 10.37 20.85
CA LYS A 423 -22.38 11.49 20.91
C LYS A 423 -20.93 11.01 20.94
N LEU A 424 -20.63 10.00 21.76
CA LEU A 424 -19.29 9.40 21.87
C LEU A 424 -18.85 8.76 20.54
N LEU A 425 -19.75 8.10 19.81
CA LEU A 425 -19.44 7.53 18.49
C LEU A 425 -19.18 8.60 17.42
N LYS A 426 -19.82 9.77 17.51
CA LYS A 426 -19.60 10.88 16.58
C LYS A 426 -18.25 11.58 16.74
N MET A 427 -17.57 11.40 17.87
CA MET A 427 -16.27 12.04 18.13
C MET A 427 -15.10 11.42 17.35
N ASN A 428 -15.32 10.37 16.53
CA ASN A 428 -14.31 9.75 15.66
C ASN A 428 -12.96 9.52 16.36
N ILE A 429 -12.98 8.69 17.40
CA ILE A 429 -11.78 8.32 18.17
C ILE A 429 -10.79 7.59 17.25
N ARG A 430 -9.50 7.95 17.33
CA ARG A 430 -8.44 7.33 16.52
C ARG A 430 -8.30 5.84 16.89
N PRO A 431 -7.99 4.95 15.93
CA PRO A 431 -7.77 3.54 16.23
C PRO A 431 -6.63 3.40 17.25
N GLY A 432 -6.87 2.65 18.33
CA GLY A 432 -5.93 2.49 19.46
C GLY A 432 -6.29 3.30 20.70
N GLN A 433 -7.06 4.39 20.59
CA GLN A 433 -7.53 5.18 21.75
C GLN A 433 -8.88 4.68 22.31
N GLU A 434 -9.41 3.57 21.80
CA GLU A 434 -10.67 2.98 22.27
C GLU A 434 -10.56 2.48 23.73
N ILE A 435 -9.36 2.09 24.19
CA ILE A 435 -9.13 1.68 25.59
C ILE A 435 -9.27 2.87 26.55
N GLU A 436 -8.82 4.06 26.14
CA GLU A 436 -8.93 5.30 26.93
C GLU A 436 -10.39 5.71 27.11
N LEU A 437 -11.23 5.49 26.09
CA LEU A 437 -12.67 5.68 26.22
C LEU A 437 -13.27 4.76 27.30
N CYS A 438 -12.93 3.48 27.26
CA CYS A 438 -13.40 2.51 28.27
C CYS A 438 -12.89 2.87 29.67
N HIS A 439 -11.64 3.30 29.82
CA HIS A 439 -11.09 3.80 31.08
C HIS A 439 -11.87 5.00 31.58
N MET A 440 -12.13 6.00 30.74
CA MET A 440 -12.86 7.20 31.15
C MET A 440 -14.30 6.92 31.56
N ILE A 441 -14.99 5.96 30.92
CA ILE A 441 -16.32 5.51 31.35
C ILE A 441 -16.25 4.90 32.76
N LEU A 442 -15.24 4.07 33.02
CA LEU A 442 -15.07 3.43 34.32
C LEU A 442 -14.66 4.44 35.41
N ASP A 443 -13.71 5.32 35.14
CA ASP A 443 -13.24 6.33 36.10
C ASP A 443 -14.35 7.31 36.48
N SER A 444 -15.17 7.70 35.49
CA SER A 444 -16.37 8.51 35.74
C SER A 444 -17.37 7.79 36.64
N CYS A 445 -17.58 6.48 36.45
CA CYS A 445 -18.40 5.65 37.32
C CYS A 445 -17.82 5.52 38.74
N ALA A 446 -16.49 5.35 38.84
CA ALA A 446 -15.78 5.17 40.10
C ALA A 446 -15.86 6.44 40.98
N GLN A 447 -15.81 7.63 40.36
CA GLN A 447 -15.80 8.90 41.08
C GLN A 447 -17.19 9.33 41.60
N GLN A 448 -18.27 8.69 41.13
CA GLN A 448 -19.63 9.03 41.56
C GLN A 448 -19.88 8.68 43.04
N ARG A 449 -20.69 9.47 43.75
CA ARG A 449 -20.99 9.22 45.17
C ARG A 449 -21.68 7.86 45.42
N SER A 450 -22.47 7.42 44.44
CA SER A 450 -23.20 6.15 44.45
C SER A 450 -23.23 5.57 43.04
N TYR A 451 -23.24 4.25 42.93
CA TYR A 451 -23.34 3.58 41.65
C TYR A 451 -24.65 3.92 40.92
N GLU A 452 -24.51 4.46 39.72
CA GLU A 452 -25.63 4.72 38.82
C GLU A 452 -25.68 3.66 37.73
N ARG A 453 -26.87 3.07 37.52
CA ARG A 453 -27.09 2.06 36.47
C ARG A 453 -26.75 2.56 35.06
N PHE A 454 -26.77 3.88 34.86
CA PHE A 454 -26.39 4.55 33.61
C PHE A 454 -25.05 4.05 33.06
N PHE A 455 -24.00 3.98 33.90
CA PHE A 455 -22.67 3.56 33.46
C PHE A 455 -22.63 2.10 33.02
N GLY A 456 -23.27 1.20 33.78
CA GLY A 456 -23.36 -0.20 33.42
C GLY A 456 -24.08 -0.44 32.09
N LEU A 457 -25.15 0.32 31.82
CA LEU A 457 -25.87 0.27 30.54
C LEU A 457 -25.03 0.86 29.39
N LEU A 458 -24.28 1.93 29.65
CA LEU A 458 -23.38 2.53 28.66
C LEU A 458 -22.28 1.55 28.26
N GLY A 459 -21.61 0.92 29.24
CA GLY A 459 -20.61 -0.12 28.99
C GLY A 459 -21.18 -1.29 28.20
N GLN A 460 -22.37 -1.78 28.57
CA GLN A 460 -23.07 -2.85 27.85
C GLN A 460 -23.33 -2.45 26.38
N ARG A 461 -23.77 -1.20 26.14
CA ARG A 461 -24.04 -0.70 24.78
C ARG A 461 -22.78 -0.74 23.92
N PHE A 462 -21.62 -0.30 24.45
CA PHE A 462 -20.35 -0.36 23.73
C PHE A 462 -19.89 -1.79 23.44
N CYS A 463 -20.02 -2.70 24.40
CA CYS A 463 -19.73 -4.13 24.21
C CYS A 463 -20.58 -4.75 23.08
N LEU A 464 -21.86 -4.36 22.96
CA LEU A 464 -22.75 -4.84 21.91
C LEU A 464 -22.44 -4.26 20.52
N LEU A 465 -21.78 -3.10 20.44
CA LEU A 465 -21.49 -2.42 19.18
C LEU A 465 -20.27 -2.99 18.46
N LYS A 466 -19.14 -3.15 19.16
CA LYS A 466 -17.90 -3.69 18.58
C LYS A 466 -17.19 -4.61 19.58
N LYS A 467 -16.61 -5.70 19.06
CA LYS A 467 -15.81 -6.65 19.84
C LYS A 467 -14.58 -6.02 20.51
N VAL A 468 -14.01 -4.98 19.91
CA VAL A 468 -12.82 -4.29 20.45
C VAL A 468 -13.09 -3.72 21.86
N TYR A 469 -14.29 -3.21 22.12
CA TYR A 469 -14.66 -2.72 23.44
C TYR A 469 -14.79 -3.83 24.49
N ILE A 470 -15.17 -5.05 24.08
CA ILE A 470 -15.21 -6.21 24.98
C ILE A 470 -13.79 -6.50 25.47
N GLU A 471 -12.83 -6.63 24.54
CA GLU A 471 -11.42 -6.88 24.87
C GLU A 471 -10.84 -5.76 25.74
N CYS A 472 -11.22 -4.50 25.49
CA CYS A 472 -10.79 -3.37 26.31
C CYS A 472 -11.33 -3.48 27.75
N PHE A 473 -12.63 -3.73 27.94
CA PHE A 473 -13.18 -3.88 29.29
C PHE A 473 -12.69 -5.14 30.02
N GLU A 474 -12.37 -6.21 29.30
CA GLU A 474 -11.74 -7.42 29.87
C GLU A 474 -10.34 -7.13 30.42
N LYS A 475 -9.52 -6.39 29.67
CA LYS A 475 -8.20 -5.92 30.14
C LYS A 475 -8.33 -5.00 31.34
N ILE A 476 -9.23 -4.02 31.25
CA ILE A 476 -9.47 -3.06 32.34
C ILE A 476 -9.91 -3.80 33.61
N PHE A 477 -10.70 -4.87 33.52
CA PHE A 477 -11.07 -5.67 34.70
C PHE A 477 -9.83 -6.24 35.41
N GLN A 478 -8.88 -6.78 34.66
CA GLN A 478 -7.64 -7.36 35.19
C GLN A 478 -6.77 -6.26 35.84
N ASP A 479 -6.53 -5.17 35.12
CA ASP A 479 -5.73 -4.04 35.59
C ASP A 479 -6.33 -3.42 36.87
N GLN A 480 -7.65 -3.28 36.91
CA GLN A 480 -8.34 -2.74 38.08
C GLN A 480 -8.22 -3.68 39.27
N TYR A 481 -8.36 -4.99 39.09
CA TYR A 481 -8.24 -5.96 40.18
C TYR A 481 -6.84 -5.97 40.82
N GLU A 482 -5.78 -5.80 40.03
CA GLU A 482 -4.41 -5.65 40.55
C GLU A 482 -4.25 -4.40 41.42
N ILE A 483 -4.89 -3.29 41.01
CA ILE A 483 -4.78 -1.98 41.67
C ILE A 483 -5.86 -1.77 42.75
N VAL A 484 -6.75 -2.74 43.00
CA VAL A 484 -7.86 -2.66 43.98
C VAL A 484 -7.42 -2.19 45.37
N HIS A 485 -6.21 -2.54 45.81
CA HIS A 485 -5.68 -2.11 47.10
C HIS A 485 -5.46 -0.60 47.24
N ARG A 486 -5.33 0.13 46.13
CA ARG A 486 -5.18 1.61 46.10
C ARG A 486 -6.50 2.36 46.02
N LEU A 487 -7.60 1.66 45.73
CA LEU A 487 -8.92 2.28 45.56
C LEU A 487 -9.61 2.48 46.91
N GLU A 488 -10.27 3.63 47.05
CA GLU A 488 -11.09 3.95 48.22
C GLU A 488 -12.40 3.14 48.23
N ASN A 489 -13.02 2.99 49.41
CA ASN A 489 -14.22 2.16 49.61
C ASN A 489 -15.42 2.51 48.68
N VAL A 490 -15.62 3.79 48.37
CA VAL A 490 -16.71 4.22 47.47
C VAL A 490 -16.39 3.81 46.02
N LYS A 491 -15.17 4.06 45.57
CA LYS A 491 -14.70 3.68 44.23
C LYS A 491 -14.77 2.17 44.02
N LEU A 492 -14.30 1.40 45.01
CA LEU A 492 -14.38 -0.06 45.00
C LEU A 492 -15.80 -0.58 44.81
N ARG A 493 -16.76 0.02 45.54
CA ARG A 493 -18.17 -0.37 45.44
C ARG A 493 -18.72 -0.12 44.03
N ASN A 494 -18.47 1.05 43.46
CA ASN A 494 -18.99 1.42 42.15
C ASN A 494 -18.37 0.57 41.03
N VAL A 495 -17.05 0.36 41.06
CA VAL A 495 -16.34 -0.47 40.09
C VAL A 495 -16.82 -1.92 40.16
N ALA A 496 -16.98 -2.48 41.37
CA ALA A 496 -17.50 -3.84 41.55
C ALA A 496 -18.93 -3.99 40.98
N LYS A 497 -19.82 -3.03 41.26
CA LYS A 497 -21.20 -3.02 40.74
C LYS A 497 -21.25 -2.86 39.21
N PHE A 498 -20.37 -2.04 38.65
CA PHE A 498 -20.23 -1.86 37.20
C PHE A 498 -19.88 -3.18 36.50
N PHE A 499 -18.84 -3.86 36.97
CA PHE A 499 -18.44 -5.15 36.36
C PHE A 499 -19.44 -6.27 36.63
N ALA A 500 -20.09 -6.29 37.80
CA ALA A 500 -21.19 -7.21 38.06
C ALA A 500 -22.32 -7.04 37.02
N HIS A 501 -22.69 -5.80 36.66
CA HIS A 501 -23.68 -5.54 35.63
C HIS A 501 -23.25 -6.06 34.24
N LEU A 502 -21.99 -5.88 33.86
CA LEU A 502 -21.47 -6.38 32.57
C LEU A 502 -21.42 -7.91 32.50
N LEU A 503 -21.12 -8.59 33.61
CA LEU A 503 -21.14 -10.05 33.70
C LEU A 503 -22.56 -10.62 33.64
N VAL A 504 -23.51 -10.01 34.35
CA VAL A 504 -24.93 -10.45 34.35
C VAL A 504 -25.54 -10.32 32.96
N THR A 505 -25.26 -9.22 32.27
CA THR A 505 -25.78 -8.95 30.93
C THR A 505 -25.06 -9.74 29.83
N ASN A 506 -24.01 -10.51 30.16
CA ASN A 506 -23.11 -11.21 29.23
C ASN A 506 -22.46 -10.27 28.21
N ALA A 507 -22.19 -9.03 28.61
CA ALA A 507 -21.43 -8.07 27.80
C ALA A 507 -19.93 -8.40 27.77
N ILE A 508 -19.44 -9.03 28.84
CA ILE A 508 -18.06 -9.49 29.01
C ILE A 508 -18.05 -11.00 29.30
N SER A 509 -16.99 -11.70 28.88
CA SER A 509 -16.81 -13.11 29.19
C SER A 509 -16.54 -13.35 30.69
N TRP A 510 -17.10 -14.40 31.25
CA TRP A 510 -16.83 -14.83 32.63
C TRP A 510 -15.38 -15.30 32.85
N ASN A 511 -14.63 -15.48 31.76
CA ASN A 511 -13.20 -15.83 31.79
C ASN A 511 -12.34 -14.79 32.53
N VAL A 512 -12.81 -13.54 32.65
CA VAL A 512 -12.09 -12.49 33.39
C VAL A 512 -11.89 -12.82 34.87
N LEU A 513 -12.72 -13.70 35.44
CA LEU A 513 -12.61 -14.12 36.85
C LEU A 513 -11.33 -14.92 37.15
N HIS A 514 -10.59 -15.38 36.14
CA HIS A 514 -9.33 -16.11 36.32
C HIS A 514 -8.25 -15.33 37.07
N CYS A 515 -8.25 -13.99 36.98
CA CYS A 515 -7.32 -13.16 37.73
C CYS A 515 -7.56 -13.20 39.26
N ILE A 516 -8.74 -13.65 39.70
CA ILE A 516 -9.11 -13.66 41.11
C ILE A 516 -8.61 -14.94 41.77
N ARG A 517 -7.66 -14.79 42.70
CA ARG A 517 -7.17 -15.87 43.56
C ARG A 517 -7.58 -15.62 45.00
N LEU A 518 -8.33 -16.53 45.59
CA LEU A 518 -8.86 -16.43 46.94
C LEU A 518 -8.02 -17.27 47.91
N THR A 519 -6.81 -16.78 48.21
CA THR A 519 -5.85 -17.39 49.16
C THR A 519 -5.52 -16.40 50.28
N GLU A 520 -5.02 -16.89 51.42
CA GLU A 520 -4.63 -16.02 52.54
C GLU A 520 -3.46 -15.10 52.17
N GLN A 521 -2.53 -15.59 51.34
CA GLN A 521 -1.30 -14.90 50.96
C GLN A 521 -1.51 -13.85 49.85
N ASP A 522 -2.37 -14.15 48.85
CA ASP A 522 -2.52 -13.29 47.67
C ASP A 522 -3.68 -12.29 47.80
N THR A 523 -4.54 -12.42 48.83
CA THR A 523 -5.71 -11.54 48.99
C THR A 523 -5.48 -10.43 50.01
N THR A 524 -5.70 -9.19 49.58
CA THR A 524 -5.74 -8.03 50.50
C THR A 524 -7.14 -7.84 51.09
N SER A 525 -7.26 -7.03 52.14
CA SER A 525 -8.56 -6.63 52.70
C SER A 525 -9.45 -5.95 51.67
N SER A 526 -8.89 -5.07 50.82
CA SER A 526 -9.61 -4.39 49.74
C SER A 526 -10.08 -5.38 48.66
N SER A 527 -9.25 -6.34 48.27
CA SER A 527 -9.64 -7.40 47.32
C SER A 527 -10.82 -8.22 47.84
N ARG A 528 -10.83 -8.55 49.13
CA ARG A 528 -11.95 -9.25 49.79
C ARG A 528 -13.23 -8.43 49.78
N VAL A 529 -13.15 -7.13 50.05
CA VAL A 529 -14.32 -6.23 49.97
C VAL A 529 -14.82 -6.11 48.53
N TYR A 530 -13.93 -6.02 47.55
CA TYR A 530 -14.28 -5.98 46.14
C TYR A 530 -15.05 -7.25 45.70
N ILE A 531 -14.48 -8.43 45.97
CA ILE A 531 -15.13 -9.71 45.66
C ILE A 531 -16.47 -9.84 46.39
N LYS A 532 -16.53 -9.43 47.66
CA LYS A 532 -17.78 -9.41 48.44
C LYS A 532 -18.87 -8.60 47.74
N ILE A 533 -18.57 -7.37 47.32
CA ILE A 533 -19.55 -6.50 46.67
C ILE A 533 -19.94 -7.06 45.30
N LEU A 534 -18.96 -7.53 44.52
CA LEU A 534 -19.20 -8.10 43.19
C LEU A 534 -20.17 -9.29 43.25
N PHE A 535 -19.92 -10.27 44.12
CA PHE A 535 -20.78 -11.45 44.24
C PHE A 535 -22.14 -11.17 44.87
N LEU A 536 -22.23 -10.24 45.83
CA LEU A 536 -23.53 -9.81 46.36
C LEU A 536 -24.40 -9.17 45.26
N GLU A 537 -23.81 -8.34 44.42
CA GLU A 537 -24.53 -7.72 43.29
C GLU A 537 -24.94 -8.76 42.24
N LEU A 538 -24.07 -9.73 41.91
CA LEU A 538 -24.40 -10.83 41.00
C LEU A 538 -25.60 -11.65 41.51
N VAL A 539 -25.66 -11.92 42.82
CA VAL A 539 -26.77 -12.64 43.45
C VAL A 539 -28.03 -11.81 43.48
N GLU A 540 -27.94 -10.50 43.68
CA GLU A 540 -29.09 -9.59 43.63
C GLU A 540 -29.77 -9.62 42.24
N PHE A 541 -28.99 -9.68 41.16
CA PHE A 541 -29.54 -9.72 39.79
C PHE A 541 -29.97 -11.11 39.30
N LEU A 542 -29.18 -12.17 39.54
CA LEU A 542 -29.44 -13.51 38.99
C LEU A 542 -30.18 -14.43 39.99
N GLY A 543 -30.04 -14.18 41.28
CA GLY A 543 -30.41 -15.10 42.34
C GLY A 543 -29.37 -16.21 42.55
N LEU A 544 -29.32 -16.76 43.77
CA LEU A 544 -28.30 -17.71 44.19
C LEU A 544 -28.29 -19.01 43.35
N ASN A 545 -29.47 -19.54 43.01
CA ASN A 545 -29.59 -20.80 42.29
C ASN A 545 -29.11 -20.72 40.84
N GLN A 546 -29.38 -19.59 40.17
CA GLN A 546 -28.94 -19.40 38.78
C GLN A 546 -27.43 -19.13 38.73
N LEU A 547 -26.92 -18.36 39.69
CA LEU A 547 -25.48 -18.15 39.82
C LEU A 547 -24.74 -19.46 40.08
N ASN A 548 -25.25 -20.31 40.98
CA ASN A 548 -24.63 -21.62 41.26
C ASN A 548 -24.56 -22.49 40.00
N LYS A 549 -25.67 -22.62 39.26
CA LYS A 549 -25.70 -23.36 37.99
C LYS A 549 -24.64 -22.88 37.00
N ARG A 550 -24.48 -21.56 36.87
CA ARG A 550 -23.47 -20.96 35.97
C ARG A 550 -22.04 -21.19 36.45
N LEU A 551 -21.78 -21.11 37.75
CA LEU A 551 -20.43 -21.35 38.28
C LEU A 551 -20.03 -22.83 38.21
N THR A 552 -21.01 -23.76 38.22
CA THR A 552 -20.80 -25.21 38.05
C THR A 552 -20.65 -25.65 36.60
N ASP A 553 -20.76 -24.75 35.62
CA ASP A 553 -20.61 -25.10 34.21
C ASP A 553 -19.16 -25.56 33.91
N SER A 554 -19.04 -26.73 33.26
CA SER A 554 -17.77 -27.40 32.99
C SER A 554 -16.77 -26.54 32.20
N THR A 555 -17.25 -25.66 31.33
CA THR A 555 -16.41 -24.75 30.52
C THR A 555 -15.80 -23.60 31.33
N LEU A 556 -16.40 -23.23 32.47
CA LEU A 556 -15.95 -22.11 33.31
C LEU A 556 -15.08 -22.58 34.48
N THR A 557 -15.05 -23.89 34.75
CA THR A 557 -14.38 -24.47 35.92
C THR A 557 -12.87 -24.17 35.94
N GLU A 558 -12.20 -24.17 34.79
CA GLU A 558 -10.77 -23.83 34.67
C GLU A 558 -10.48 -22.36 35.02
N TYR A 559 -11.39 -21.45 34.65
CA TYR A 559 -11.23 -20.01 34.88
C TYR A 559 -11.61 -19.60 36.31
N ILE A 560 -12.35 -20.43 37.05
CA ILE A 560 -12.82 -20.11 38.42
C ILE A 560 -11.99 -20.86 39.48
N GLN A 561 -10.98 -21.65 39.09
CA GLN A 561 -10.13 -22.39 40.03
C GLN A 561 -9.52 -21.51 41.13
N GLY A 562 -9.19 -20.24 40.82
CA GLY A 562 -8.68 -19.29 41.79
C GLY A 562 -9.69 -18.88 42.88
N LEU A 563 -10.99 -18.83 42.56
CA LEU A 563 -12.08 -18.53 43.50
C LEU A 563 -12.45 -19.76 44.35
N PHE A 564 -12.40 -20.94 43.75
CA PHE A 564 -12.69 -22.22 44.39
C PHE A 564 -11.46 -23.15 44.39
N PRO A 565 -10.40 -22.82 45.16
CA PRO A 565 -9.14 -23.56 45.13
C PRO A 565 -9.33 -24.99 45.67
N ARG A 566 -8.85 -25.98 44.89
CA ARG A 566 -8.83 -27.41 45.25
C ARG A 566 -7.42 -27.94 45.59
N ASP A 567 -6.41 -27.07 45.67
CA ASP A 567 -5.02 -27.47 45.80
C ASP A 567 -4.63 -27.84 47.24
N LYS A 568 -4.68 -26.85 48.16
CA LYS A 568 -4.36 -27.02 49.60
C LYS A 568 -5.63 -26.92 50.43
N SER A 569 -5.74 -27.78 51.45
CA SER A 569 -6.90 -27.80 52.36
C SER A 569 -7.12 -26.48 53.10
N GLU A 570 -6.05 -25.73 53.40
CA GLU A 570 -6.10 -24.39 54.00
C GLU A 570 -6.78 -23.37 53.08
N ASN A 571 -6.38 -23.32 51.80
CA ASN A 571 -6.98 -22.42 50.81
C ASN A 571 -8.45 -22.76 50.57
N THR A 572 -8.80 -24.04 50.52
CA THR A 572 -10.21 -24.46 50.38
C THR A 572 -11.04 -24.04 51.59
N ARG A 573 -10.54 -24.22 52.82
CA ARG A 573 -11.21 -23.75 54.04
C ARG A 573 -11.36 -22.22 54.05
N PHE A 574 -10.33 -21.50 53.60
CA PHE A 574 -10.35 -20.05 53.49
C PHE A 574 -11.47 -19.57 52.55
N SER A 575 -11.59 -20.17 51.36
CA SER A 575 -12.67 -19.85 50.40
C SER A 575 -14.07 -20.13 50.98
N ILE A 576 -14.26 -21.28 51.64
CA ILE A 576 -15.54 -21.63 52.30
C ILE A 576 -15.89 -20.61 53.39
N ASN A 577 -14.94 -20.27 54.25
CA ASN A 577 -15.13 -19.30 55.33
C ASN A 577 -15.45 -17.90 54.77
N PHE A 578 -14.81 -17.51 53.66
CA PHE A 578 -15.08 -16.24 53.01
C PHE A 578 -16.50 -16.15 52.46
N PHE A 579 -16.94 -17.10 51.62
CA PHE A 579 -18.28 -17.06 51.04
C PHE A 579 -19.39 -17.23 52.08
N THR A 580 -19.15 -18.02 53.14
CA THR A 580 -20.08 -18.12 54.28
C THR A 580 -20.19 -16.81 55.06
N SER A 581 -19.06 -16.10 55.29
CA SER A 581 -19.07 -14.79 55.96
C SER A 581 -19.83 -13.71 55.18
N ILE A 582 -19.95 -13.86 53.87
CA ILE A 582 -20.69 -12.95 52.98
C ILE A 582 -22.18 -13.32 52.91
N GLY A 583 -22.56 -14.52 53.38
CA GLY A 583 -23.93 -15.02 53.30
C GLY A 583 -24.22 -15.84 52.03
N LEU A 584 -23.18 -16.21 51.27
CA LEU A 584 -23.28 -16.95 50.00
C LEU A 584 -22.75 -18.39 50.13
N GLY A 585 -23.03 -19.04 51.27
CA GLY A 585 -22.51 -20.37 51.59
C GLY A 585 -22.89 -21.47 50.58
N GLY A 586 -24.06 -21.35 49.93
CA GLY A 586 -24.54 -22.33 48.95
C GLY A 586 -23.72 -22.41 47.65
N LEU A 587 -22.77 -21.50 47.42
CA LEU A 587 -21.83 -21.59 46.30
C LEU A 587 -20.65 -22.55 46.60
N THR A 588 -20.53 -23.02 47.84
CA THR A 588 -19.35 -23.78 48.31
C THR A 588 -19.64 -25.24 48.63
N ASP A 589 -20.80 -25.75 48.23
CA ASP A 589 -21.24 -27.12 48.56
C ASP A 589 -20.27 -28.18 47.99
N GLU A 590 -19.85 -28.04 46.72
CA GLU A 590 -18.85 -28.93 46.11
C GLU A 590 -17.49 -28.90 46.83
N LEU A 591 -17.07 -27.73 47.31
CA LEU A 591 -15.80 -27.60 48.05
C LEU A 591 -15.87 -28.27 49.42
N ARG A 592 -17.05 -28.22 50.08
CA ARG A 592 -17.27 -28.92 51.35
C ARG A 592 -17.23 -30.42 51.14
N GLU A 593 -17.87 -30.94 50.09
CA GLU A 593 -17.79 -32.34 49.71
C GLU A 593 -16.34 -32.76 49.44
N PHE A 594 -15.58 -31.96 48.67
CA PHE A 594 -14.17 -32.22 48.41
C PHE A 594 -13.31 -32.27 49.69
N LEU A 595 -13.53 -31.37 50.65
CA LEU A 595 -12.85 -31.40 51.93
C LEU A 595 -13.21 -32.65 52.75
N THR A 596 -14.47 -33.06 52.78
CA THR A 596 -14.89 -34.28 53.48
C THR A 596 -14.25 -35.52 52.85
N MET A 597 -14.24 -35.62 51.52
CA MET A 597 -13.62 -36.74 50.79
C MET A 597 -12.10 -36.80 51.01
N ASN A 598 -11.41 -35.66 51.03
CA ASN A 598 -9.98 -35.61 51.33
C ASN A 598 -9.68 -35.94 52.80
N SER A 599 -10.55 -35.55 53.74
CA SER A 599 -10.39 -35.93 55.14
C SER A 599 -10.57 -37.43 55.36
N ILE A 600 -11.50 -38.06 54.63
CA ILE A 600 -11.72 -39.52 54.64
C ILE A 600 -10.55 -40.26 53.99
N ARG A 601 -9.99 -39.73 52.89
CA ARG A 601 -8.79 -40.30 52.23
C ARG A 601 -7.50 -40.17 53.04
N MET A 602 -7.40 -39.19 53.94
CA MET A 602 -6.26 -39.03 54.84
C MET A 602 -6.39 -39.85 56.14
N ALA A 603 -7.61 -40.29 56.48
CA ALA A 603 -7.89 -41.10 57.67
C ALA A 603 -7.80 -42.61 57.41
N HIS A 604 -7.80 -43.02 56.14
CA HIS A 604 -7.39 -44.34 55.66
C HIS A 604 -5.93 -44.29 55.21
#